data_AF-A0AAP0LWN4-F1
#
_entry.id   AF-A0AAP0LWN4-F1
#
_cell.length_a   1.000
_cell.length_b   1.000
_cell.length_c   1.000
_cell.angle_alpha   90.00
_cell.angle_beta   90.00
_cell.angle_gamma   90.00
#
_symmetry.space_group_name_H-M   'P 1'
#
loop_
_entity.id
_entity.type
_entity.pdbx_description
1 polymer ?
#
loop_
_entity_poly.entity_id
_entity_poly.type
_entity_poly.pdbx_seq_one_letter_code
_entity_poly.pdbx_strand_id
1 'polypeptide(L)'
;MTIFLNPSKKNINFRTRGIGAVAEPILACLGEESSLDDDLGGIGWLTDNAHRFKALQVYIEHRFYGKLVPFVSSKDALKNATLRGYFNSAQALADYAEILLHIKQNL
;
A
#
# COMPACT_ATOMS: atom_id res chain seq x y z
N MET A 1 3.24 -7.02 5.61
CA MET A 1 2.42 -6.98 6.84
C MET A 1 1.04 -6.50 6.39
N THR A 2 -0.04 -7.12 6.82
CA THR A 2 -1.39 -6.71 6.43
C THR A 2 -2.05 -6.09 7.66
N ILE A 3 -2.45 -4.81 7.57
CA ILE A 3 -3.19 -4.15 8.66
C ILE A 3 -4.69 -4.22 8.32
N PHE A 4 -5.50 -4.49 9.34
CA PHE A 4 -6.96 -4.38 9.28
C PHE A 4 -7.36 -3.04 9.91
N LEU A 5 -7.88 -2.11 9.12
CA LEU A 5 -8.25 -0.76 9.59
C LEU A 5 -9.79 -0.61 9.64
N ASN A 6 -10.36 -0.69 10.86
CA ASN A 6 -11.74 -0.40 11.33
C ASN A 6 -12.94 -0.96 10.48
N PRO A 7 -14.23 -0.86 10.89
CA PRO A 7 -15.16 -2.00 10.89
C PRO A 7 -15.69 -2.45 9.51
N SER A 8 -15.28 -1.80 8.43
CA SER A 8 -15.58 -2.21 7.05
C SER A 8 -14.52 -3.14 6.43
N LYS A 9 -13.78 -3.92 7.24
CA LYS A 9 -12.87 -5.02 6.82
C LYS A 9 -12.19 -4.78 5.46
N LYS A 10 -11.51 -3.64 5.30
CA LYS A 10 -10.63 -3.40 4.15
C LYS A 10 -9.25 -3.92 4.54
N ASN A 11 -8.80 -4.97 3.86
CA ASN A 11 -7.44 -5.47 4.00
C ASN A 11 -6.58 -4.68 3.03
N ILE A 12 -5.68 -3.84 3.54
CA ILE A 12 -4.76 -3.09 2.68
C ILE A 12 -3.36 -3.69 2.87
N ASN A 13 -2.72 -4.03 1.75
CA ASN A 13 -1.40 -4.68 1.75
C ASN A 13 -0.30 -3.63 1.71
N PHE A 14 0.71 -3.80 2.54
CA PHE A 14 1.95 -3.05 2.40
C PHE A 14 3.15 -3.89 2.83
N ARG A 15 4.30 -3.54 2.27
CA ARG A 15 5.59 -4.15 2.59
C ARG A 15 6.53 -3.08 3.10
N THR A 16 7.24 -3.39 4.16
CA THR A 16 8.30 -2.55 4.72
C THR A 16 9.66 -3.21 4.50
N ARG A 17 10.70 -2.42 4.24
CA ARG A 17 12.08 -2.89 4.11
C ARG A 17 13.05 -1.89 4.74
N GLY A 18 14.03 -2.41 5.49
CA GLY A 18 15.01 -1.61 6.23
C GLY A 18 14.75 -1.62 7.74
N ILE A 19 15.69 -1.08 8.51
CA ILE A 19 15.50 -0.75 9.92
C ILE A 19 14.95 0.68 9.91
N GLY A 20 13.76 0.90 10.46
CA GLY A 20 13.17 2.22 10.64
C GLY A 20 13.29 2.63 12.10
N ALA A 21 14.15 3.60 12.41
CA ALA A 21 14.18 4.22 13.73
C ALA A 21 13.15 5.38 13.82
N VAL A 22 12.76 5.76 15.04
CA VAL A 22 11.71 6.76 15.39
C VAL A 22 11.89 8.14 14.72
N ALA A 23 13.05 8.42 14.09
CA ALA A 23 13.37 9.69 13.45
C ALA A 23 13.77 9.57 11.95
N GLU A 24 13.58 8.41 11.34
CA GLU A 24 14.03 8.17 9.96
C GLU A 24 12.98 8.57 8.91
N PRO A 25 13.40 9.09 7.74
CA PRO A 25 12.48 9.37 6.63
C PRO A 25 11.78 8.10 6.15
N ILE A 26 10.54 8.26 5.68
CA ILE A 26 9.81 7.20 4.98
C ILE A 26 9.89 7.47 3.49
N LEU A 27 10.43 6.52 2.72
CA LEU A 27 10.29 6.50 1.27
C LEU A 27 9.08 5.62 0.93
N ALA A 28 7.98 6.26 0.56
CA ALA A 28 6.73 5.59 0.25
C ALA A 28 6.51 5.47 -1.27
N CYS A 29 6.29 4.25 -1.73
CA CYS A 29 5.80 3.96 -3.08
C CYS A 29 4.30 3.65 -2.98
N LEU A 30 3.52 4.45 -3.70
CA LEU A 30 2.07 4.34 -3.77
C LEU A 30 1.73 3.49 -4.99
N GLY A 31 1.15 2.32 -4.77
CA GLY A 31 0.88 1.35 -5.83
C GLY A 31 0.01 1.90 -6.96
N GLU A 32 0.21 1.35 -8.13
CA GLU A 32 -0.40 1.75 -9.40
C GLU A 32 -1.51 0.73 -9.78
N GLU A 33 -1.74 0.53 -11.08
CA GLU A 33 -2.69 -0.43 -11.64
C GLU A 33 -2.19 -1.88 -11.75
N SER A 34 -1.35 -2.32 -10.80
CA SER A 34 -0.66 -3.61 -10.85
C SER A 34 -0.47 -4.22 -9.47
N SER A 35 -0.16 -5.52 -9.44
CA SER A 35 0.17 -6.17 -8.17
C SER A 35 1.53 -5.68 -7.70
N LEU A 36 1.70 -5.57 -6.38
CA LEU A 36 2.98 -5.14 -5.83
C LEU A 36 4.11 -6.12 -6.19
N ASP A 37 3.79 -7.41 -6.36
CA ASP A 37 4.80 -8.41 -6.73
C ASP A 37 5.31 -8.24 -8.16
N ASP A 38 4.47 -7.74 -9.08
CA ASP A 38 4.87 -7.45 -10.45
C ASP A 38 5.76 -6.19 -10.52
N ASP A 39 5.46 -5.19 -9.69
CA ASP A 39 6.14 -3.88 -9.73
C ASP A 39 7.44 -3.83 -8.93
N LEU A 40 7.55 -4.62 -7.86
CA LEU A 40 8.72 -4.59 -6.97
C LEU A 40 10.05 -4.86 -7.69
N GLY A 41 10.01 -5.63 -8.79
CA GLY A 41 11.20 -5.90 -9.60
C GLY A 41 11.64 -4.71 -10.49
N GLY A 42 10.72 -3.81 -10.84
CA GLY A 42 10.97 -2.65 -11.70
C GLY A 42 11.25 -1.35 -10.92
N ILE A 43 10.68 -1.21 -9.73
CA ILE A 43 10.81 0.02 -8.91
C ILE A 43 12.11 -0.02 -8.09
N GLY A 44 13.22 0.34 -8.74
CA GLY A 44 14.56 0.35 -8.12
C GLY A 44 14.85 1.55 -7.23
N TRP A 45 14.27 2.72 -7.52
CA TRP A 45 14.70 4.00 -6.91
C TRP A 45 14.65 3.99 -5.37
N LEU A 46 13.58 3.47 -4.77
CA LEU A 46 13.45 3.40 -3.31
C LEU A 46 14.56 2.54 -2.71
N THR A 47 14.82 1.36 -3.29
CA THR A 47 15.87 0.45 -2.84
C THR A 47 17.26 1.05 -3.03
N ASP A 48 17.50 1.70 -4.17
CA ASP A 48 18.79 2.32 -4.50
C ASP A 48 19.14 3.47 -3.56
N ASN A 49 18.13 4.15 -3.00
CA ASN A 49 18.31 5.35 -2.20
C ASN A 49 18.05 5.17 -0.71
N ALA A 50 17.41 4.08 -0.28
CA ALA A 50 17.05 3.86 1.12
C ALA A 50 18.26 3.90 2.06
N HIS A 51 19.39 3.29 1.66
CA HIS A 51 20.62 3.34 2.45
C HIS A 51 21.18 4.76 2.55
N ARG A 52 21.17 5.50 1.45
CA ARG A 52 21.66 6.89 1.40
C ARG A 52 20.88 7.81 2.32
N PHE A 53 19.55 7.65 2.35
CA PHE A 53 18.68 8.50 3.18
C PHE A 53 18.42 7.95 4.57
N LYS A 54 18.96 6.76 4.91
CA LYS A 54 18.64 6.03 6.14
C LYS A 54 17.13 5.95 6.34
N ALA A 55 16.45 5.49 5.30
CA ALA A 55 15.00 5.59 5.22
C ALA A 55 14.32 4.23 5.28
N LEU A 56 13.17 4.20 5.94
CA LEU A 56 12.25 3.08 5.87
C LEU A 56 11.58 3.08 4.49
N GLN A 57 11.68 1.97 3.78
CA GLN A 57 10.95 1.78 2.52
C GLN A 57 9.58 1.23 2.84
N VAL A 58 8.54 1.84 2.27
CA VAL A 58 7.16 1.40 2.38
C VAL A 58 6.57 1.30 0.99
N TYR A 59 6.12 0.12 0.62
CA TYR A 59 5.41 -0.11 -0.64
C TYR A 59 3.96 -0.46 -0.31
N ILE A 60 3.02 0.32 -0.82
CA ILE A 60 1.59 0.17 -0.51
C ILE A 60 0.87 -0.27 -1.77
N GLU A 61 0.18 -1.41 -1.73
CA GLU A 61 -0.56 -1.94 -2.87
C GLU A 61 -1.86 -1.14 -3.08
N HIS A 62 -2.17 -0.78 -4.33
CA HIS A 62 -3.40 -0.06 -4.65
C HIS A 62 -4.61 -0.97 -4.40
N ARG A 63 -5.67 -0.40 -3.84
CA ARG A 63 -6.96 -1.09 -3.71
C ARG A 63 -7.41 -1.65 -5.07
N PHE A 64 -8.00 -2.83 -5.11
CA PHE A 64 -8.42 -3.50 -6.35
C PHE A 64 -7.29 -4.11 -7.19
N TYR A 65 -6.03 -4.06 -6.76
CA TYR A 65 -4.93 -4.73 -7.48
C TYR A 65 -4.20 -5.75 -6.60
N GLY A 66 -3.47 -6.64 -7.26
CA GLY A 66 -2.68 -7.69 -6.63
C GLY A 66 -3.45 -8.62 -5.72
N LYS A 67 -2.94 -8.77 -4.49
CA LYS A 67 -3.38 -9.85 -3.60
C LYS A 67 -4.63 -9.52 -2.81
N LEU A 68 -5.14 -8.29 -2.87
CA LEU A 68 -6.23 -7.85 -2.00
C LEU A 68 -7.29 -7.02 -2.74
N VAL A 69 -8.27 -7.75 -3.24
CA VAL A 69 -9.62 -7.25 -3.38
C VAL A 69 -10.45 -8.03 -2.36
N PRO A 70 -11.22 -7.36 -1.49
CA PRO A 70 -11.86 -8.06 -0.38
C PRO A 70 -12.88 -9.07 -0.96
N PHE A 71 -12.62 -10.35 -0.75
CA PHE A 71 -13.51 -11.50 -0.98
C PHE A 71 -13.82 -11.90 -2.43
N VAL A 72 -13.44 -11.12 -3.44
CA VAL A 72 -13.70 -11.41 -4.87
C VAL A 72 -12.52 -10.96 -5.73
N SER A 73 -12.35 -11.47 -6.94
CA SER A 73 -11.29 -10.98 -7.85
C SER A 73 -11.49 -9.49 -8.19
N SER A 74 -10.44 -8.76 -8.56
CA SER A 74 -10.54 -7.37 -9.06
C SER A 74 -11.57 -7.24 -10.16
N LYS A 75 -11.53 -8.20 -11.10
CA LYS A 75 -12.47 -8.27 -12.23
C LYS A 75 -13.92 -8.40 -11.76
N ASP A 76 -14.18 -9.14 -10.70
CA ASP A 76 -15.54 -9.35 -10.18
C ASP A 76 -15.99 -8.20 -9.27
N ALA A 77 -15.09 -7.61 -8.48
CA ALA A 77 -15.38 -6.38 -7.73
C ALA A 77 -15.72 -5.23 -8.68
N LEU A 78 -15.01 -5.14 -9.81
CA LEU A 78 -15.33 -4.17 -10.84
C LEU A 78 -16.68 -4.47 -11.49
N LYS A 79 -17.23 -5.68 -11.53
CA LYS A 79 -18.59 -5.91 -12.06
C LYS A 79 -19.69 -5.42 -11.12
N ASN A 80 -19.44 -5.41 -9.81
CA ASN A 80 -20.40 -4.97 -8.80
C ASN A 80 -20.37 -3.44 -8.67
N ALA A 81 -21.49 -2.75 -8.95
CA ALA A 81 -21.55 -1.28 -8.91
C ALA A 81 -21.18 -0.69 -7.53
N THR A 82 -21.60 -1.34 -6.45
CA THR A 82 -21.29 -0.93 -5.08
C THR A 82 -19.81 -1.03 -4.79
N LEU A 83 -19.17 -2.14 -5.17
CA LEU A 83 -17.72 -2.31 -4.98
C LEU A 83 -16.94 -1.39 -5.90
N ARG A 84 -17.31 -1.29 -7.18
CA ARG A 84 -16.71 -0.36 -8.15
C ARG A 84 -16.77 1.10 -7.69
N GLY A 85 -17.79 1.50 -6.93
CA GLY A 85 -17.86 2.85 -6.34
C GLY A 85 -16.66 3.20 -5.46
N TYR A 86 -16.01 2.19 -4.86
CA TYR A 86 -14.80 2.37 -4.05
C TYR A 86 -13.49 2.36 -4.88
N PHE A 87 -13.56 2.08 -6.18
CA PHE A 87 -12.43 2.09 -7.10
C PHE A 87 -12.20 3.50 -7.66
N ASN A 88 -11.62 4.37 -6.84
CA ASN A 88 -11.27 5.74 -7.23
C ASN A 88 -10.03 6.23 -6.46
N SER A 89 -9.36 7.25 -7.01
CA SER A 89 -8.09 7.75 -6.47
C SER A 89 -8.23 8.45 -5.11
N ALA A 90 -9.34 9.16 -4.85
CA ALA A 90 -9.54 9.82 -3.55
C ALA A 90 -9.55 8.79 -2.41
N GLN A 91 -10.19 7.67 -2.68
CA GLN A 91 -10.25 6.53 -1.79
C GLN A 91 -8.90 5.79 -1.66
N ALA A 92 -8.13 5.63 -2.74
CA ALA A 92 -6.78 5.05 -2.67
C ALA A 92 -5.81 5.94 -1.87
N LEU A 93 -5.87 7.26 -2.08
CA LEU A 93 -5.08 8.23 -1.31
C LEU A 93 -5.41 8.19 0.20
N ALA A 94 -6.69 7.99 0.55
CA ALA A 94 -7.09 7.81 1.95
C ALA A 94 -6.45 6.55 2.57
N ASP A 95 -6.42 5.43 1.85
CA ASP A 95 -5.77 4.20 2.30
C ASP A 95 -4.26 4.40 2.52
N TYR A 96 -3.60 5.09 1.59
CA TYR A 96 -2.18 5.39 1.67
C TYR A 96 -1.86 6.27 2.88
N ALA A 97 -2.65 7.31 3.11
CA ALA A 97 -2.49 8.17 4.27
C ALA A 97 -2.69 7.40 5.59
N GLU A 98 -3.71 6.55 5.68
CA GLU A 98 -3.99 5.76 6.88
C GLU A 98 -2.86 4.77 7.21
N ILE A 99 -2.30 4.10 6.20
CA ILE A 99 -1.13 3.22 6.37
C ILE A 99 0.09 4.01 6.84
N LEU A 100 0.40 5.14 6.21
CA LEU A 100 1.58 5.92 6.59
C LEU A 100 1.45 6.47 8.01
N LEU A 101 0.25 6.90 8.41
CA LEU A 101 -0.04 7.32 9.78
C LEU A 101 0.12 6.15 10.76
N HIS A 102 -0.43 4.97 10.42
CA HIS A 102 -0.29 3.79 11.24
C HIS A 102 1.19 3.40 11.42
N ILE A 103 1.98 3.36 10.34
CA ILE A 103 3.41 3.06 10.41
C ILE A 103 4.11 4.07 11.33
N LYS A 104 3.86 5.37 11.15
CA LYS A 104 4.47 6.42 11.97
C LYS A 104 4.10 6.32 13.46
N GLN A 105 2.90 5.84 13.79
CA GLN A 105 2.45 5.65 15.18
C GLN A 105 3.04 4.40 15.84
N ASN A 106 3.50 3.42 15.05
CA ASN A 106 3.97 2.11 15.53
C ASN A 106 5.47 1.87 15.31
N LEU A 107 6.22 2.91 14.88
CA LEU A 107 7.68 2.96 14.86
C LEU A 107 8.21 3.52 16.18
#